data_AF-A0A961NW38-F1
#
_entry.id   AF-A0A961NW38-F1
#
_cell.length_a   1.000
_cell.length_b   1.000
_cell.length_c   1.000
_cell.angle_alpha   90.00
_cell.angle_beta   90.00
_cell.angle_gamma   90.00
#
_symmetry.space_group_name_H-M   'P 1'
#
loop_
_entity.id
_entity.type
_entity.pdbx_description
1 polymer ?
#
loop_
_entity_poly.entity_id
_entity_poly.type
_entity_poly.pdbx_seq_one_letter_code
_entity_poly.pdbx_strand_id
1 'polypeptide(L)'
;GGSRWLPVRRPDLYAGEVTQVIAKAHGIRLPAPDVAEQGVDGGRVLVSHESASLATIVELMLLHSTNLTAEVIGLTATAARGGDATSLEASAREMTAWMRAQTGAESAHFVDHSGLSDRSQVSPADMVRLLVKVGPGSTLHAQLK
;
A
#
# COMPACT_ATOMS: atom_id res chain seq x y z
N GLY A 1 12.43 -16.12 -21.44
CA GLY A 1 10.98 -16.38 -21.49
C GLY A 1 10.35 -15.70 -20.30
N GLY A 2 9.50 -14.71 -20.53
CA GLY A 2 8.90 -13.91 -19.46
C GLY A 2 7.61 -14.58 -18.98
N SER A 3 7.54 -14.93 -17.70
CA SER A 3 6.29 -15.31 -17.06
C SER A 3 5.33 -14.12 -17.09
N ARG A 4 4.09 -14.36 -17.56
CA ARG A 4 3.03 -13.36 -17.53
C ARG A 4 2.54 -13.17 -16.10
N TRP A 5 2.59 -11.95 -15.60
CA TRP A 5 1.98 -11.60 -14.32
C TRP A 5 0.50 -11.32 -14.54
N LEU A 6 -0.36 -12.07 -13.86
CA LEU A 6 -1.81 -11.93 -13.94
C LEU A 6 -2.37 -11.61 -12.55
N PRO A 7 -3.35 -10.69 -12.46
CA PRO A 7 -3.98 -10.37 -11.19
C PRO A 7 -4.78 -11.58 -10.65
N VAL A 8 -4.71 -11.78 -9.34
CA VAL A 8 -5.52 -12.77 -8.62
C VAL A 8 -6.76 -12.07 -8.07
N ARG A 9 -7.96 -12.59 -8.37
CA ARG A 9 -9.24 -11.98 -7.93
C ARG A 9 -9.53 -12.16 -6.44
N ARG A 10 -9.08 -13.27 -5.85
CA ARG A 10 -9.29 -13.64 -4.45
C ARG A 10 -7.93 -13.85 -3.75
N PRO A 11 -7.14 -12.78 -3.55
CA PRO A 11 -5.82 -12.87 -2.96
C PRO A 11 -5.85 -13.40 -1.52
N ASP A 12 -6.95 -13.17 -0.81
CA ASP A 12 -7.30 -13.73 0.50
C ASP A 12 -7.29 -15.26 0.50
N LEU A 13 -8.11 -15.88 -0.37
CA LEU A 13 -8.18 -17.33 -0.48
C LEU A 13 -6.89 -17.91 -1.07
N TYR A 14 -6.32 -17.24 -2.07
CA TYR A 14 -5.09 -17.68 -2.73
C TYR A 14 -3.92 -17.78 -1.74
N ALA A 15 -3.80 -16.85 -0.80
CA ALA A 15 -2.80 -16.93 0.27
C ALA A 15 -3.00 -18.19 1.15
N GLY A 16 -4.25 -18.52 1.47
CA GLY A 16 -4.61 -19.75 2.18
C GLY A 16 -4.27 -21.02 1.40
N GLU A 17 -4.56 -21.05 0.10
CA GLU A 17 -4.24 -22.18 -0.79
C GLU A 17 -2.73 -22.41 -0.90
N VAL A 18 -1.95 -21.34 -1.10
CA VAL A 18 -0.48 -21.42 -1.13
C VAL A 18 0.05 -21.94 0.20
N THR A 19 -0.48 -21.47 1.32
CA THR A 19 -0.12 -21.96 2.66
C THR A 19 -0.41 -23.45 2.81
N GLN A 20 -1.59 -23.91 2.36
CA GLN A 20 -1.96 -25.32 2.36
C GLN A 20 -1.00 -26.18 1.52
N VAL A 21 -0.62 -25.71 0.33
CA VAL A 21 0.32 -26.42 -0.56
C VAL A 21 1.70 -26.54 0.07
N ILE A 22 2.23 -25.46 0.65
CA ILE A 22 3.53 -25.45 1.34
C ILE A 22 3.48 -26.36 2.57
N ALA A 23 2.44 -26.27 3.41
CA ALA A 23 2.28 -27.12 4.58
C ALA A 23 2.25 -28.61 4.21
N LYS A 24 1.51 -28.96 3.15
CA LYS A 24 1.43 -30.34 2.64
C LYS A 24 2.79 -30.87 2.17
N ALA A 25 3.61 -30.05 1.54
CA ALA A 25 4.97 -30.41 1.14
C ALA A 25 5.87 -30.74 2.35
N HIS A 26 5.56 -30.19 3.52
CA HIS A 26 6.18 -30.50 4.81
C HIS A 26 5.44 -31.57 5.64
N GLY A 27 4.48 -32.29 5.05
CA GLY A 27 3.76 -33.39 5.71
C GLY A 27 2.61 -32.94 6.62
N ILE A 28 2.27 -31.65 6.64
CA ILE A 28 1.19 -31.08 7.45
C ILE A 28 -0.08 -31.01 6.58
N ARG A 29 -1.15 -31.69 6.99
CA ARG A 29 -2.46 -31.59 6.31
C ARG A 29 -3.32 -30.52 6.97
N LEU A 30 -3.64 -29.49 6.20
CA LEU A 30 -4.57 -28.43 6.59
C LEU A 30 -5.92 -28.62 5.86
N PRO A 31 -7.06 -28.20 6.45
CA PRO A 31 -8.35 -28.17 5.77
C PRO A 31 -8.33 -27.18 4.59
N ALA A 32 -9.40 -27.17 3.79
CA ALA A 32 -9.58 -26.15 2.75
C ALA A 32 -9.55 -24.74 3.39
N PRO A 33 -8.87 -23.77 2.76
CA PRO A 33 -8.81 -22.40 3.27
C PRO A 33 -10.20 -21.75 3.20
N ASP A 34 -10.49 -20.93 4.21
CA ASP A 34 -11.68 -20.09 4.27
C ASP A 34 -11.28 -18.67 4.72
N VAL A 35 -12.10 -17.67 4.38
CA VAL A 35 -11.86 -16.28 4.74
C VAL A 35 -12.29 -16.05 6.19
N ALA A 36 -11.35 -15.59 7.01
CA ALA A 36 -11.66 -15.12 8.35
C ALA A 36 -12.00 -13.63 8.32
N GLU A 37 -13.24 -13.26 8.69
CA GLU A 37 -13.63 -11.85 8.82
C GLU A 37 -12.94 -11.15 10.01
N GLN A 38 -12.57 -11.92 11.03
CA GLN A 38 -11.89 -11.45 12.24
C GLN A 38 -10.80 -12.44 12.65
N GLY A 39 -9.83 -11.96 13.43
CA GLY A 39 -8.82 -12.82 14.02
C GLY A 39 -9.44 -13.89 14.93
N VAL A 40 -8.74 -15.01 15.09
CA VAL A 40 -9.16 -16.06 16.02
C VAL A 40 -8.93 -15.56 17.44
N ASP A 41 -10.03 -15.34 18.18
CA ASP A 41 -9.96 -14.95 19.58
C ASP A 41 -9.28 -16.04 20.41
N GLY A 42 -8.37 -15.64 21.32
CA GLY A 42 -7.57 -16.56 22.13
C GLY A 42 -6.52 -17.38 21.35
N GLY A 43 -6.25 -17.07 20.07
CA GLY A 43 -5.19 -17.71 19.29
C GLY A 43 -3.79 -17.43 19.86
N ARG A 44 -2.92 -18.46 19.90
CA ARG A 44 -1.51 -18.30 20.25
C ARG A 44 -0.66 -18.07 19.00
N VAL A 45 0.04 -16.96 18.93
CA VAL A 45 1.03 -16.70 17.86
C VAL A 45 2.15 -17.75 17.94
N LEU A 46 2.31 -18.53 16.88
CA LEU A 46 3.38 -19.52 16.77
C LEU A 46 4.64 -18.92 16.14
N VAL A 47 4.45 -18.12 15.10
CA VAL A 47 5.51 -17.45 14.33
C VAL A 47 4.96 -16.12 13.82
N SER A 48 5.81 -15.10 13.82
CA SER A 48 5.56 -13.82 13.14
C SER A 48 6.61 -13.61 12.05
N HIS A 49 6.19 -13.02 10.93
CA HIS A 49 7.10 -12.59 9.87
C HIS A 49 6.89 -11.09 9.66
N GLU A 50 7.97 -10.34 9.73
CA GLU A 50 7.99 -8.91 9.43
C GLU A 50 8.57 -8.69 8.03
N SER A 51 7.94 -7.80 7.27
CA SER A 51 8.44 -7.37 5.97
C SER A 51 9.75 -6.60 6.09
N ALA A 52 10.32 -6.21 4.94
CA ALA A 52 11.35 -5.16 4.92
C ALA A 52 10.83 -3.84 5.53
N SER A 53 11.76 -2.92 5.82
CA SER A 53 11.42 -1.59 6.33
C SER A 53 10.55 -0.81 5.35
N LEU A 54 9.71 0.10 5.87
CA LEU A 54 8.91 0.98 5.01
C LEU A 54 9.77 1.78 4.03
N ALA A 55 10.98 2.19 4.44
CA ALA A 55 11.89 2.92 3.56
C ALA A 55 12.29 2.10 2.34
N THR A 56 12.67 0.83 2.56
CA THR A 56 12.99 -0.12 1.47
C THR A 56 11.78 -0.38 0.58
N ILE A 57 10.59 -0.53 1.16
CA ILE A 57 9.36 -0.77 0.39
C ILE A 57 9.04 0.44 -0.50
N VAL A 58 9.13 1.67 0.04
CA VAL A 58 8.86 2.89 -0.73
C VAL A 58 9.90 3.10 -1.83
N GLU A 59 11.19 2.87 -1.55
CA GLU A 59 12.26 2.94 -2.54
C GLU A 59 11.97 2.02 -3.74
N LEU A 60 11.67 0.74 -3.47
CA LEU A 60 11.33 -0.23 -4.52
C LEU A 60 10.03 0.16 -5.25
N MET A 61 9.04 0.69 -4.53
CA MET A 61 7.80 1.16 -5.12
C MET A 61 8.03 2.34 -6.07
N LEU A 62 8.89 3.28 -5.71
CA LEU A 62 9.23 4.44 -6.55
C LEU A 62 10.05 4.01 -7.77
N LEU A 63 10.97 3.07 -7.60
CA LEU A 63 11.79 2.53 -8.70
C LEU A 63 10.96 1.73 -9.71
N HIS A 64 10.02 0.90 -9.24
CA HIS A 64 9.25 -0.01 -10.07
C HIS A 64 7.81 0.45 -10.36
N SER A 65 7.40 1.60 -9.82
CA SER A 65 6.04 2.16 -9.95
C SER A 65 4.94 1.14 -9.61
N THR A 66 5.10 0.40 -8.51
CA THR A 66 4.16 -0.69 -8.15
C THR A 66 2.88 -0.14 -7.52
N ASN A 67 1.80 -0.09 -8.30
CA ASN A 67 0.51 0.49 -7.89
C ASN A 67 -0.04 -0.11 -6.59
N LEU A 68 -0.08 -1.45 -6.48
CA LEU A 68 -0.61 -2.13 -5.29
C LEU A 68 0.09 -1.68 -4.00
N THR A 69 1.42 -1.54 -4.05
CA THR A 69 2.20 -1.08 -2.91
C THR A 69 1.87 0.36 -2.53
N ALA A 70 1.68 1.25 -3.52
CA ALA A 70 1.25 2.63 -3.26
C ALA A 70 -0.13 2.67 -2.56
N GLU A 71 -1.10 1.87 -3.04
CA GLU A 71 -2.43 1.81 -2.42
C GLU A 71 -2.40 1.29 -0.98
N VAL A 72 -1.65 0.20 -0.72
CA VAL A 72 -1.53 -0.38 0.62
C VAL A 72 -0.82 0.58 1.58
N ILE A 73 0.24 1.26 1.13
CA ILE A 73 0.93 2.28 1.93
C ILE A 73 -0.04 3.42 2.27
N GLY A 74 -0.78 3.94 1.29
CA GLY A 74 -1.73 5.02 1.49
C GLY A 74 -2.85 4.68 2.48
N LEU A 75 -3.50 3.53 2.30
CA LEU A 75 -4.50 3.01 3.26
C LEU A 75 -3.92 2.85 4.66
N THR A 76 -2.72 2.26 4.78
CA THR A 76 -2.06 2.04 6.08
C THR A 76 -1.69 3.36 6.75
N ALA A 77 -1.19 4.34 5.99
CA ALA A 77 -0.86 5.67 6.49
C ALA A 77 -2.09 6.41 7.00
N THR A 78 -3.21 6.35 6.27
CA THR A 78 -4.48 6.93 6.71
C THR A 78 -4.99 6.28 7.99
N ALA A 79 -5.02 4.94 8.05
CA ALA A 79 -5.44 4.20 9.24
C ALA A 79 -4.56 4.52 10.46
N ALA A 80 -3.23 4.56 10.29
CA ALA A 80 -2.28 4.89 11.35
C ALA A 80 -2.44 6.32 11.87
N ARG A 81 -2.98 7.23 11.06
CA ARG A 81 -3.29 8.62 11.43
C ARG A 81 -4.69 8.79 12.02
N GLY A 82 -5.47 7.71 12.12
CA GLY A 82 -6.87 7.75 12.56
C GLY A 82 -7.84 8.36 11.55
N GLY A 83 -7.44 8.45 10.27
CA GLY A 83 -8.29 8.92 9.19
C GLY A 83 -9.18 7.82 8.61
N ASP A 84 -10.01 8.18 7.64
CA ASP A 84 -10.95 7.25 6.99
C ASP A 84 -10.26 6.39 5.92
N ALA A 85 -9.88 5.16 6.30
CA ALA A 85 -9.31 4.14 5.41
C ALA A 85 -10.35 3.11 4.91
N THR A 86 -11.65 3.40 4.98
CA THR A 86 -12.71 2.45 4.58
C THR A 86 -12.79 2.23 3.07
N SER A 87 -12.21 3.13 2.27
CA SER A 87 -12.09 3.00 0.82
C SER A 87 -10.84 3.70 0.30
N LEU A 88 -10.41 3.34 -0.92
CA LEU A 88 -9.32 4.04 -1.59
C LEU A 88 -9.61 5.53 -1.73
N GLU A 89 -10.82 5.88 -2.17
CA GLU A 89 -11.21 7.28 -2.37
C GLU A 89 -11.22 8.05 -1.04
N ALA A 90 -11.70 7.44 0.05
CA ALA A 90 -11.64 8.07 1.37
C ALA A 90 -10.21 8.32 1.84
N SER A 91 -9.35 7.32 1.69
CA SER A 91 -7.94 7.45 2.06
C SER A 91 -7.19 8.45 1.17
N ALA A 92 -7.51 8.54 -0.12
CA ALA A 92 -6.92 9.50 -1.03
C ALA A 92 -7.38 10.95 -0.74
N ARG A 93 -8.59 11.15 -0.18
CA ARG A 93 -8.99 12.45 0.36
C ARG A 93 -8.14 12.88 1.55
N GLU A 94 -7.73 11.96 2.42
CA GLU A 94 -6.79 12.24 3.51
C GLU A 94 -5.41 12.63 2.98
N MET A 95 -4.91 11.95 1.93
CA MET A 95 -3.69 12.34 1.23
C MET A 95 -3.81 13.73 0.59
N THR A 96 -4.97 14.04 -0.01
CA THR A 96 -5.26 15.37 -0.57
C THR A 96 -5.21 16.43 0.53
N ALA A 97 -5.91 16.23 1.64
CA ALA A 97 -5.92 17.15 2.77
C ALA A 97 -4.52 17.35 3.35
N TRP A 98 -3.75 16.27 3.48
CA TRP A 98 -2.35 16.33 3.90
C TRP A 98 -1.51 17.18 2.95
N MET A 99 -1.58 16.96 1.64
CA MET A 99 -0.81 17.73 0.65
C MET A 99 -1.17 19.23 0.74
N ARG A 100 -2.46 19.55 0.77
CA ARG A 100 -2.93 20.94 0.91
C ARG A 100 -2.41 21.60 2.20
N ALA A 101 -2.43 20.88 3.32
CA ALA A 101 -1.91 21.38 4.59
C ALA A 101 -0.39 21.60 4.57
N GLN A 102 0.37 20.76 3.86
CA GLN A 102 1.84 20.86 3.81
C GLN A 102 2.35 21.93 2.83
N THR A 103 1.62 22.18 1.75
CA THR A 103 2.13 22.97 0.61
C THR A 103 1.25 24.17 0.23
N GLY A 104 0.03 24.26 0.77
CA GLY A 104 -0.97 25.22 0.29
C GLY A 104 -1.45 24.92 -1.12
N ALA A 105 -1.41 23.65 -1.55
CA ALA A 105 -1.96 23.24 -2.84
C ALA A 105 -3.46 23.58 -2.93
N GLU A 106 -3.90 24.07 -4.07
CA GLU A 106 -5.29 24.49 -4.28
C GLU A 106 -6.05 23.49 -5.16
N SER A 107 -5.38 22.95 -6.18
CA SER A 107 -5.99 22.12 -7.22
C SER A 107 -5.88 20.61 -6.97
N ALA A 108 -5.08 20.19 -5.97
CA ALA A 108 -4.86 18.77 -5.68
C ALA A 108 -6.18 18.07 -5.32
N HIS A 109 -6.45 16.95 -5.99
CA HIS A 109 -7.60 16.07 -5.76
C HIS A 109 -7.20 14.64 -6.12
N PHE A 110 -7.10 13.76 -5.13
CA PHE A 110 -6.75 12.36 -5.33
C PHE A 110 -7.92 11.44 -5.00
N VAL A 111 -8.10 10.40 -5.81
CA VAL A 111 -9.09 9.33 -5.56
C VAL A 111 -8.44 7.95 -5.35
N ASP A 112 -7.13 7.88 -5.52
CA ASP A 112 -6.27 6.73 -5.31
C ASP A 112 -4.87 7.21 -4.91
N HIS A 113 -3.97 6.28 -4.54
CA HIS A 113 -2.61 6.62 -4.13
C HIS A 113 -1.57 6.38 -5.23
N SER A 114 -1.88 5.50 -6.19
CA SER A 114 -0.95 5.15 -7.28
C SER A 114 -1.03 6.06 -8.49
N GLY A 115 -2.11 6.84 -8.64
CA GLY A 115 -2.39 7.63 -9.84
C GLY A 115 -2.86 6.78 -11.04
N LEU A 116 -3.36 5.57 -10.79
CA LEU A 116 -3.95 4.72 -11.82
C LEU A 116 -5.29 5.27 -12.33
N SER A 117 -6.04 5.97 -11.48
CA SER A 117 -7.30 6.60 -11.83
C SER A 117 -7.06 7.89 -12.62
N ASP A 118 -7.82 8.02 -13.70
CA ASP A 118 -7.95 9.24 -14.50
C ASP A 118 -8.72 10.38 -13.81
N ARG A 119 -9.29 10.14 -12.61
CA ARG A 119 -10.02 11.15 -11.82
C ARG A 119 -9.11 11.93 -10.86
N SER A 120 -7.89 11.44 -10.61
CA SER A 120 -6.89 12.13 -9.79
C SER A 120 -6.34 13.34 -10.57
N GLN A 121 -6.26 14.51 -9.93
CA GLN A 121 -5.83 15.77 -10.52
C GLN A 121 -4.84 16.50 -9.62
N VAL A 122 -3.81 17.07 -10.23
CA VAL A 122 -2.84 17.94 -9.56
C VAL A 122 -2.24 18.89 -10.59
N SER A 123 -2.21 20.20 -10.31
CA SER A 123 -1.55 21.13 -11.22
C SER A 123 -0.03 20.95 -11.19
N PRO A 124 0.68 21.28 -12.29
CA PRO A 124 2.13 21.29 -12.29
C PRO A 124 2.73 22.17 -11.19
N ALA A 125 2.10 23.32 -10.91
CA ALA A 125 2.54 24.22 -9.84
C ALA A 125 2.43 23.57 -8.45
N ASP A 126 1.33 22.89 -8.16
CA ASP A 126 1.14 22.19 -6.87
C ASP A 126 2.11 21.02 -6.71
N MET A 127 2.39 20.28 -7.79
CA MET A 127 3.39 19.21 -7.77
C MET A 127 4.80 19.75 -7.50
N VAL A 128 5.18 20.86 -8.14
CA VAL A 128 6.47 21.52 -7.88
C VAL A 128 6.55 22.02 -6.43
N ARG A 129 5.48 22.62 -5.89
CA ARG A 129 5.44 23.04 -4.48
C ARG A 129 5.68 21.85 -3.54
N LEU A 130 5.07 20.69 -3.82
CA LEU A 130 5.32 19.46 -3.08
C LEU A 130 6.78 19.05 -3.18
N LEU A 131 7.32 18.88 -4.37
CA LEU A 131 8.71 18.43 -4.59
C LEU A 131 9.74 19.37 -3.96
N VAL A 132 9.51 20.68 -3.97
CA VAL A 132 10.38 21.66 -3.28
C VAL A 132 10.27 21.49 -1.76
N LYS A 133 9.06 21.31 -1.22
CA LYS A 133 8.82 21.09 0.21
C LYS A 133 9.47 19.80 0.71
N VAL A 134 9.41 18.74 -0.10
CA VAL A 134 10.05 17.44 0.16
C VAL A 134 11.39 17.29 -0.56
N GLY A 135 12.06 18.40 -0.86
CA GLY A 135 13.30 18.45 -1.63
C GLY A 135 14.56 18.01 -0.87
N PRO A 136 15.74 18.49 -1.26
CA PRO A 136 17.02 18.04 -0.70
C PRO A 136 17.07 18.07 0.84
N GLY A 137 17.46 16.94 1.43
CA GLY A 137 17.53 16.75 2.88
C GLY A 137 16.23 16.23 3.52
N SER A 138 15.16 16.04 2.75
CA SER A 138 13.94 15.37 3.22
C SER A 138 14.11 13.84 3.27
N THR A 139 13.15 13.17 3.91
CA THR A 139 13.03 11.70 3.88
C THR A 139 12.89 11.16 2.45
N LEU A 140 12.18 11.87 1.56
CA LEU A 140 12.03 11.45 0.16
C LEU A 140 13.36 11.54 -0.58
N HIS A 141 14.14 12.60 -0.36
CA HIS A 141 15.47 12.74 -0.96
C HIS A 141 16.42 11.61 -0.56
N ALA A 142 16.28 11.06 0.66
CA ALA A 142 17.07 9.91 1.09
C ALA A 142 16.67 8.59 0.41
N GLN A 143 15.41 8.47 -0.04
CA GLN A 143 14.89 7.27 -0.72
C GLN A 143 15.09 7.29 -2.25
N LEU A 144 15.51 8.42 -2.81
CA LEU A 144 15.72 8.59 -4.26
C LEU A 144 17.22 8.56 -4.67
N LYS A 145 18.12 8.21 -3.75
CA LYS A 145 19.57 8.09 -4.00
C LYS A 145 19.97 6.63 -4.20
#